data_AF-A0AAV7TB70-F1
#
_entry.id   AF-A0AAV7TB70-F1
#
_cell.length_a   1.000
_cell.length_b   1.000
_cell.length_c   1.000
_cell.angle_alpha   90.00
_cell.angle_beta   90.00
_cell.angle_gamma   90.00
#
_symmetry.space_group_name_H-M   'P 1'
#
loop_
_entity.id
_entity.type
_entity.pdbx_description
1 polymer ?
#
loop_
_entity_poly.entity_id
_entity_poly.type
_entity_poly.pdbx_seq_one_letter_code
_entity_poly.pdbx_strand_id
1 'polypeptide(L)'
;MRGRTPMSKDNVGWLKAAKRVEWSPEEVKTNIEKAQDKYKKYYDDIHKCKEVKLCVGDVVRVKSNKHIIKGQSKFSFPMRVIAVYNNSARLDDGKVWHVSALSLCKSTRVVSGTDSRTEIPRSHM
;
A
#
# COMPACT_ATOMS: atom_id res chain seq x y z
N MET A 1 -16.50 40.50 2.44
CA MET A 1 -16.20 39.88 3.75
C MET A 1 -17.52 39.44 4.38
N ARG A 2 -17.82 38.14 4.48
CA ARG A 2 -19.04 37.66 5.17
C ARG A 2 -18.67 37.37 6.62
N GLY A 3 -19.10 38.23 7.53
CA GLY A 3 -18.93 38.04 8.97
C GLY A 3 -19.73 36.82 9.44
N ARG A 4 -19.18 36.05 10.39
CA ARG A 4 -19.92 34.97 11.07
C ARG A 4 -20.96 35.62 11.99
N THR A 5 -22.23 35.30 11.77
CA THR A 5 -23.32 35.64 12.70
C THR A 5 -23.09 34.92 14.03
N PRO A 6 -23.19 35.58 15.19
CA PRO A 6 -23.07 34.92 16.48
C PRO A 6 -24.25 33.95 16.67
N MET A 7 -23.95 32.69 17.00
CA MET A 7 -24.99 31.70 17.27
C MET A 7 -25.76 32.06 18.55
N SER A 8 -27.09 32.08 18.47
CA SER A 8 -27.98 32.24 19.63
C SER A 8 -27.71 31.16 20.68
N LYS A 9 -27.69 31.57 21.96
CA LYS A 9 -27.48 30.70 23.13
C LYS A 9 -28.63 29.72 23.37
N ASP A 10 -29.70 29.77 22.60
CA ASP A 10 -30.91 28.97 22.84
C ASP A 10 -30.93 27.62 22.10
N ASN A 11 -29.94 27.34 21.25
CA ASN A 11 -29.85 26.10 20.46
C ASN A 11 -28.99 24.99 21.12
N VAL A 12 -29.08 24.89 22.45
CA VAL A 12 -28.33 23.89 23.25
C VAL A 12 -29.18 22.71 23.72
N GLY A 13 -30.33 22.48 23.10
CA GLY A 13 -31.24 21.38 23.44
C GLY A 13 -30.65 19.97 23.27
N TRP A 14 -29.57 19.82 22.48
CA TRP A 14 -28.88 18.55 22.25
C TRP A 14 -27.70 18.29 23.21
N LEU A 15 -27.34 19.25 24.09
CA LEU A 15 -26.31 19.03 25.13
C LEU A 15 -26.86 18.36 26.39
N LYS A 16 -28.16 18.02 26.44
CA LYS A 16 -28.72 17.17 27.51
C LYS A 16 -28.68 15.71 27.08
N ALA A 17 -27.89 14.92 27.83
CA ALA A 17 -27.75 13.46 27.82
C ALA A 17 -26.52 12.84 27.16
N ALA A 18 -25.37 13.53 27.10
CA ALA A 18 -24.12 12.80 27.21
C ALA A 18 -23.93 12.44 28.69
N LYS A 19 -24.31 11.22 29.10
CA LYS A 19 -23.84 10.67 30.37
C LYS A 19 -22.33 10.86 30.41
N ARG A 20 -21.80 11.56 31.42
CA ARG A 20 -20.36 11.55 31.71
C ARG A 20 -20.02 10.09 32.00
N VAL A 21 -19.49 9.39 31.01
CA VAL A 21 -18.88 8.09 31.25
C VAL A 21 -17.54 8.42 31.88
N GLU A 22 -17.44 8.23 33.19
CA GLU A 22 -16.16 8.33 33.89
C GLU A 22 -15.32 7.15 33.44
N TRP A 23 -14.44 7.39 32.48
CA TRP A 23 -13.49 6.39 32.04
C TRP A 23 -12.43 6.20 33.10
N SER A 24 -12.07 4.93 33.34
CA SER A 24 -10.91 4.63 34.17
C SER A 24 -9.63 5.20 33.51
N PRO A 25 -8.58 5.51 34.27
CA PRO A 25 -7.31 5.98 33.69
C PRO A 25 -6.74 5.03 32.62
N GLU A 26 -6.98 3.73 32.75
CA GLU A 26 -6.58 2.71 31.78
C GLU A 26 -7.41 2.78 30.48
N GLU A 27 -8.72 3.01 30.60
CA GLU A 27 -9.61 3.23 29.45
C GLU A 27 -9.25 4.51 28.70
N VAL A 28 -8.89 5.58 29.42
CA VAL A 28 -8.40 6.83 28.81
C VAL A 28 -7.12 6.56 28.02
N LYS A 29 -6.14 5.87 28.61
CA LYS A 29 -4.87 5.55 27.95
C LYS A 29 -5.09 4.74 26.67
N THR A 30 -5.87 3.65 26.75
CA THR A 30 -6.14 2.79 25.59
C THR A 30 -6.90 3.52 24.49
N ASN A 31 -7.81 4.44 24.84
CA ASN A 31 -8.52 5.25 23.85
C ASN A 31 -7.61 6.28 23.19
N ILE A 32 -6.67 6.88 23.93
CA ILE A 32 -5.65 7.78 23.36
C ILE A 32 -4.74 7.01 22.40
N GLU A 33 -4.24 5.84 22.81
CA GLU A 33 -3.39 4.98 21.97
C GLU A 33 -4.11 4.59 20.67
N LYS A 34 -5.37 4.14 20.77
CA LYS A 34 -6.19 3.82 19.58
C LYS A 34 -6.38 5.04 18.66
N ALA A 35 -6.60 6.22 19.22
CA ALA A 35 -6.75 7.45 18.42
C ALA A 35 -5.44 7.83 17.72
N GLN A 36 -4.30 7.74 18.43
CA GLN A 36 -2.98 7.99 17.88
C GLN A 36 -2.62 6.99 16.78
N ASP A 37 -2.85 5.69 17.01
CA ASP A 37 -2.62 4.65 16.02
C ASP A 37 -3.48 4.83 14.77
N LYS A 38 -4.74 5.25 14.94
CA LYS A 38 -5.62 5.56 13.82
C LYS A 38 -5.08 6.71 12.97
N TYR A 39 -4.63 7.79 13.62
CA TYR A 39 -4.04 8.94 12.93
C TYR A 39 -2.73 8.57 12.23
N LYS A 40 -1.86 7.81 12.90
CA LYS A 40 -0.62 7.30 12.33
C LYS A 40 -0.90 6.43 11.10
N LYS A 41 -1.82 5.47 11.20
CA LYS A 41 -2.21 4.60 10.09
C LYS A 41 -2.78 5.39 8.90
N TYR A 42 -3.60 6.41 9.16
CA TYR A 42 -4.11 7.30 8.11
C TYR A 42 -2.97 8.07 7.42
N TYR A 43 -2.05 8.63 8.21
CA TYR A 43 -0.90 9.34 7.69
C TYR A 43 0.01 8.42 6.87
N ASP A 44 0.36 7.26 7.40
CA ASP A 44 1.20 6.27 6.73
C ASP A 44 0.59 5.79 5.41
N ASP A 45 -0.73 5.68 5.32
CA ASP A 45 -1.45 5.29 4.09
C ASP A 45 -1.44 6.42 3.05
N ILE A 46 -1.72 7.66 3.46
CA ILE A 46 -1.65 8.84 2.57
C ILE A 46 -0.25 9.06 2.03
N HIS A 47 0.75 9.00 2.93
CA HIS A 47 2.14 9.25 2.59
C HIS A 47 2.88 8.01 2.09
N LYS A 48 2.21 6.85 2.04
CA LYS A 48 2.78 5.57 1.62
C LYS A 48 4.09 5.23 2.35
N CYS A 49 4.14 5.57 3.64
CA CYS A 49 5.33 5.38 4.49
C CYS A 49 5.54 3.90 4.88
N LYS A 50 4.65 3.01 4.46
CA LYS A 50 4.76 1.58 4.72
C LYS A 50 5.91 1.00 3.90
N GLU A 51 6.94 0.50 4.59
CA GLU A 51 8.07 -0.16 3.95
C GLU A 51 7.60 -1.34 3.10
N VAL A 52 7.93 -1.29 1.82
CA VAL A 52 7.71 -2.41 0.90
C VAL A 52 8.91 -3.34 1.05
N LYS A 53 8.71 -4.49 1.69
CA LYS A 53 9.73 -5.54 1.72
C LYS A 53 9.72 -6.27 0.39
N LEU A 54 10.81 -6.17 -0.35
CA LEU A 54 11.02 -6.86 -1.62
C LEU A 54 12.00 -8.02 -1.42
N CYS A 55 11.77 -9.12 -2.13
CA CYS A 55 12.68 -10.25 -2.21
C CYS A 55 13.21 -10.43 -3.64
N VAL A 56 14.40 -11.04 -3.76
CA VAL A 56 14.92 -11.48 -5.05
C VAL A 56 13.97 -12.51 -5.65
N GLY A 57 13.65 -12.37 -6.93
CA GLY A 57 12.69 -13.22 -7.65
C GLY A 57 11.25 -12.69 -7.66
N ASP A 58 10.92 -11.69 -6.85
CA ASP A 58 9.60 -11.05 -6.87
C ASP A 58 9.33 -10.39 -8.23
N VAL A 59 8.07 -10.41 -8.64
CA VAL A 59 7.60 -9.69 -9.83
C VAL A 59 7.03 -8.34 -9.39
N VAL A 60 7.59 -7.26 -9.92
CA VAL A 60 7.23 -5.88 -9.58
C VAL A 60 6.94 -5.05 -10.82
N ARG A 61 6.20 -3.95 -10.66
CA ARG A 61 6.01 -2.94 -11.70
C ARG A 61 6.57 -1.61 -11.23
N VAL A 62 7.18 -0.87 -12.14
CA VAL A 62 7.70 0.47 -11.87
C VAL A 62 6.60 1.50 -12.10
N LYS A 63 6.35 2.34 -11.11
CA LYS A 63 5.43 3.47 -11.21
C LYS A 63 6.13 4.64 -11.90
N SER A 64 5.60 5.09 -13.02
CA SER A 64 6.09 6.29 -13.70
C SER A 64 5.86 7.54 -12.85
N ASN A 65 6.89 8.39 -12.76
CA ASN A 65 6.83 9.67 -12.07
C ASN A 65 6.36 10.81 -12.99
N LYS A 66 6.25 10.55 -14.30
CA LYS A 66 5.77 11.54 -15.27
C LYS A 66 4.25 11.65 -15.25
N HIS A 67 3.74 12.78 -15.73
CA HIS A 67 2.31 12.93 -16.01
C HIS A 67 1.90 11.92 -17.10
N ILE A 68 0.88 11.12 -16.82
CA ILE A 68 0.37 10.08 -17.73
C ILE A 68 -0.91 10.60 -18.38
N ILE A 69 -1.01 10.47 -19.71
CA ILE A 69 -2.22 10.85 -20.45
C ILE A 69 -3.38 9.94 -20.01
N LYS A 70 -4.59 10.49 -19.92
CA LYS A 70 -5.79 9.74 -19.54
C LYS A 70 -5.95 8.50 -20.44
N GLY A 71 -6.18 7.34 -19.81
CA GLY A 71 -6.30 6.04 -20.50
C GLY A 71 -5.00 5.23 -20.61
N GLN A 72 -3.84 5.83 -20.32
CA GLN A 72 -2.56 5.11 -20.28
C GLN A 72 -2.23 4.59 -18.89
N SER A 73 -1.49 3.47 -18.81
CA SER A 73 -1.09 2.92 -17.52
C SER A 73 0.04 3.73 -16.89
N LYS A 74 -0.08 4.04 -15.59
CA LYS A 74 1.00 4.65 -14.81
C LYS A 74 2.13 3.68 -14.46
N PHE A 75 1.93 2.40 -14.70
CA PHE A 75 2.87 1.34 -14.32
C PHE A 75 3.49 0.70 -15.56
N SER A 76 4.77 0.39 -15.48
CA SER A 76 5.51 -0.36 -16.50
C SER A 76 4.97 -1.77 -16.69
N PHE A 77 5.54 -2.49 -17.65
CA PHE A 77 5.41 -3.95 -17.70
C PHE A 77 6.00 -4.59 -16.43
N PRO A 78 5.48 -5.76 -16.00
CA PRO A 78 6.03 -6.51 -14.87
C PRO A 78 7.46 -6.96 -15.16
N MET A 79 8.33 -6.76 -14.19
CA MET A 79 9.77 -7.07 -14.23
C MET A 79 10.15 -7.87 -13.00
N ARG A 80 11.19 -8.70 -13.11
CA ARG A 80 11.70 -9.48 -11.97
C ARG A 80 12.77 -8.71 -11.20
N VAL A 81 12.74 -8.84 -9.88
CA VAL A 81 13.80 -8.34 -9.00
C VAL A 81 14.99 -9.30 -9.05
N ILE A 82 16.15 -8.80 -9.45
CA ILE A 82 17.41 -9.55 -9.51
C ILE A 82 18.22 -9.40 -8.22
N ALA A 83 18.24 -8.19 -7.66
CA ALA A 83 18.97 -7.90 -6.43
C ALA A 83 18.20 -6.87 -5.59
N VAL A 84 18.28 -7.01 -4.27
CA VAL A 84 17.68 -6.10 -3.30
C VAL A 84 18.79 -5.50 -2.43
N TYR A 85 18.77 -4.19 -2.31
CA TYR A 85 19.55 -3.38 -1.39
C TYR A 85 18.60 -2.73 -0.38
N ASN A 86 19.11 -2.06 0.65
CA ASN A 86 18.28 -1.46 1.72
C ASN A 86 17.01 -0.75 1.21
N ASN A 87 17.17 0.26 0.33
CA ASN A 87 16.05 1.06 -0.19
C ASN A 87 15.95 1.03 -1.72
N SER A 88 16.64 0.10 -2.37
CA SER A 88 16.67 0.03 -3.83
C SER A 88 16.71 -1.41 -4.31
N ALA A 89 16.22 -1.66 -5.51
CA ALA A 89 16.28 -2.97 -6.13
C ALA A 89 16.75 -2.86 -7.58
N ARG A 90 17.52 -3.85 -8.03
CA ARG A 90 17.91 -4.01 -9.43
C ARG A 90 16.92 -4.94 -10.12
N LEU A 91 16.43 -4.54 -11.28
CA LEU A 91 15.47 -5.32 -12.08
C LEU A 91 16.17 -6.03 -13.26
N ASP A 92 15.41 -6.83 -14.01
CA ASP A 92 15.84 -7.56 -15.21
C ASP A 92 16.37 -6.67 -16.35
N ASP A 93 15.86 -5.44 -16.45
CA ASP A 93 16.39 -4.40 -17.35
C ASP A 93 17.79 -3.91 -16.96
N GLY A 94 18.34 -4.42 -15.85
CA GLY A 94 19.65 -4.07 -15.32
C GLY A 94 19.68 -2.74 -14.56
N LYS A 95 18.58 -1.98 -14.53
CA LYS A 95 18.49 -0.69 -13.86
C LYS A 95 18.15 -0.85 -12.38
N VAL A 96 18.53 0.17 -11.61
CA VAL A 96 18.29 0.24 -10.17
C VAL A 96 17.17 1.25 -9.90
N TRP A 97 16.19 0.84 -9.11
CA TRP A 97 15.02 1.62 -8.76
C TRP A 97 14.86 1.72 -7.25
N HIS A 98 14.43 2.89 -6.78
CA HIS A 98 14.06 3.05 -5.38
C HIS A 98 12.79 2.22 -5.07
N VAL A 99 12.76 1.57 -3.92
CA VAL A 99 11.69 0.63 -3.52
C VAL A 99 10.30 1.30 -3.54
N SER A 100 10.20 2.58 -3.18
CA SER A 100 8.93 3.34 -3.24
C SER A 100 8.38 3.56 -4.66
N ALA A 101 9.21 3.42 -5.69
CA ALA A 101 8.78 3.48 -7.09
C ALA A 101 8.28 2.11 -7.59
N LEU A 102 8.46 1.05 -6.79
CA LEU A 102 8.10 -0.32 -7.14
C LEU A 102 6.76 -0.69 -6.50
N SER A 103 5.94 -1.42 -7.25
CA SER A 103 4.70 -2.00 -6.75
C SER A 103 4.73 -3.50 -6.99
N LEU A 104 4.56 -4.30 -5.94
CA LEU A 104 4.48 -5.75 -6.08
C LEU A 104 3.31 -6.11 -7.00
N CYS A 105 3.58 -6.95 -8.00
CA CYS A 105 2.52 -7.65 -8.70
C CYS A 105 2.05 -8.78 -7.78
N LYS A 106 0.84 -8.65 -7.23
CA LYS A 106 0.14 -9.79 -6.62
C LYS A 106 -0.25 -10.74 -7.76
N SER A 107 0.71 -11.55 -8.21
CA SER A 107 0.43 -12.67 -9.09
C SER A 107 -0.22 -13.74 -8.21
N THR A 108 -1.52 -13.95 -8.39
CA THR A 108 -2.18 -15.19 -7.99
C THR A 108 -1.38 -16.32 -8.64
N ARG A 109 -0.70 -17.11 -7.80
CA ARG A 109 0.28 -18.14 -8.16
C ARG A 109 -0.03 -18.80 -9.51
N VAL A 110 0.89 -18.66 -10.47
CA VAL A 110 0.99 -19.63 -11.57
C VAL A 110 1.52 -20.92 -10.93
N VAL A 111 0.67 -21.94 -10.88
CA VAL A 111 1.05 -23.30 -10.50
C VAL A 111 2.10 -23.76 -11.50
N SER A 112 3.35 -23.89 -11.08
CA SER A 112 4.39 -24.58 -11.84
C SER A 112 4.09 -26.09 -11.78
N GLY A 113 3.18 -26.54 -12.64
CA GLY A 113 3.03 -27.96 -12.96
C GLY A 113 4.20 -28.38 -13.84
N THR A 114 5.21 -28.97 -13.21
CA THR A 114 6.19 -29.82 -13.88
C THR A 114 5.46 -31.08 -14.33
N ASP A 115 5.21 -31.23 -15.64
CA ASP A 115 5.02 -32.55 -16.23
C ASP A 115 5.92 -32.66 -17.46
N SER A 116 7.08 -33.25 -17.19
CA SER A 116 7.96 -33.87 -18.17
C SER A 116 7.15 -34.88 -19.00
N ARG A 117 6.79 -34.54 -20.23
CA ARG A 117 6.35 -35.52 -21.22
C ARG A 117 7.54 -35.93 -22.08
N THR A 118 8.10 -37.05 -21.65
CA THR A 118 9.13 -37.89 -22.25
C THR A 118 9.11 -37.88 -23.77
N GLU A 119 10.26 -37.55 -24.37
CA GLU A 119 10.56 -37.82 -25.78
C GLU A 119 10.47 -39.34 -26.02
N ILE A 120 9.72 -39.76 -27.03
CA ILE A 120 9.78 -41.12 -27.58
C ILE A 120 10.52 -41.02 -28.92
N PRO A 121 11.57 -41.82 -29.16
CA PRO A 121 12.50 -41.61 -30.27
C PRO A 121 11.87 -41.98 -31.61
N ARG A 122 12.29 -41.25 -32.65
CA ARG A 122 12.10 -41.63 -34.06
C ARG A 122 12.83 -42.95 -34.33
N SER A 123 12.11 -43.94 -34.87
CA SER A 123 12.71 -45.05 -35.62
C SER A 123 11.75 -45.57 -36.70
N HIS A 124 12.22 -45.54 -37.96
CA HIS A 124 11.96 -46.43 -39.14
C HIS A 124 10.48 -46.72 -39.52
N MET A 125 10.01 -46.57 -40.76
CA MET A 125 10.59 -46.68 -42.11
C MET A 125 10.05 -45.60 -43.07
#